data_AF-S5ZY98-F1
#
_entry.id   AF-S5ZY98-F1
#
_cell.length_a   1.000
_cell.length_b   1.000
_cell.length_c   1.000
_cell.angle_alpha   90.00
_cell.angle_beta   90.00
_cell.angle_gamma   90.00
#
_symmetry.space_group_name_H-M   'P 1'
#
loop_
_entity.id
_entity.type
_entity.pdbx_description
1 polymer ?
#
loop_
_entity_poly.entity_id
_entity_poly.type
_entity_poly.pdbx_seq_one_letter_code
_entity_poly.pdbx_strand_id
1 'polypeptide(L)' 'MNTNDAKDYLSKRQIPHLFESMLTPLMYHKREDPIAFLEICLQKTRDLGGPECVVWDTFITPDRKPLPPITPA' A
#
# COMPACT_ATOMS: atom_id res chain seq x y z
N MET A 1 19.20 -13.91 16.67
CA MET A 1 18.60 -12.62 16.24
C MET A 1 18.19 -11.90 17.50
N ASN A 2 18.87 -10.80 17.87
CA ASN A 2 18.54 -10.09 19.09
C ASN A 2 17.26 -9.26 18.85
N THR A 3 16.46 -8.98 19.88
CA THR A 3 15.20 -8.25 19.72
C THR A 3 15.40 -6.84 19.14
N ASN A 4 16.60 -6.28 19.32
CA ASN A 4 17.03 -5.02 18.72
C ASN A 4 17.25 -5.12 17.20
N ASP A 5 17.85 -6.21 16.71
CA ASP A 5 18.02 -6.44 15.26
C ASP A 5 16.67 -6.57 14.56
N ALA A 6 15.69 -7.20 15.21
CA ALA A 6 14.35 -7.34 14.65
C ALA A 6 13.65 -5.98 14.52
N LYS A 7 13.77 -5.11 15.54
CA LYS A 7 13.22 -3.74 15.49
C LYS A 7 13.89 -2.88 14.43
N ASP A 8 15.21 -2.96 14.32
CA ASP A 8 15.98 -2.26 13.30
C ASP A 8 15.60 -2.74 11.89
N TYR A 9 15.47 -4.04 11.69
CA TYR A 9 15.02 -4.64 10.43
C TYR A 9 13.62 -4.15 10.02
N LEU A 10 12.66 -4.15 10.95
CA LEU A 10 11.31 -3.67 10.72
C LEU A 10 11.28 -2.19 10.33
N SER A 11 12.07 -1.37 11.03
CA SER A 11 12.12 0.08 10.82
C SER A 11 12.79 0.44 9.50
N LYS A 12 13.94 -0.19 9.19
CA LYS A 12 14.69 0.03 7.95
C LYS A 12 13.93 -0.39 6.71
N ARG A 13 13.15 -1.46 6.80
CA ARG A 13 12.37 -1.98 5.66
C ARG A 13 10.95 -1.42 5.59
N GLN A 14 10.59 -0.49 6.49
CA GLN A 14 9.27 0.13 6.55
C GLN A 14 8.14 -0.93 6.61
N ILE A 15 8.43 -2.11 7.14
CA ILE A 15 7.50 -3.27 7.17
C ILE A 15 6.17 -2.90 7.84
N PRO A 16 6.13 -2.29 9.04
CA PRO A 16 4.86 -1.92 9.65
C PRO A 16 4.06 -0.94 8.78
N HIS A 17 4.71 0.03 8.15
CA HIS A 17 4.04 1.01 7.28
C HIS A 17 3.48 0.37 6.00
N LEU A 18 4.23 -0.55 5.40
CA LEU A 18 3.80 -1.32 4.24
C LEU A 18 2.53 -2.12 4.53
N PHE A 19 2.54 -2.89 5.63
CA PHE A 19 1.39 -3.69 6.03
C PHE A 19 0.20 -2.81 6.44
N GLU A 20 0.42 -1.70 7.14
CA GLU A 20 -0.63 -0.74 7.48
C GLU A 20 -1.30 -0.15 6.22
N SER A 21 -0.49 0.20 5.21
CA SER A 21 -0.97 0.72 3.91
C SER A 21 -1.78 -0.31 3.13
N MET A 22 -1.55 -1.61 3.33
CA MET A 22 -2.31 -2.70 2.69
C MET A 22 -3.55 -3.09 3.49
N LEU A 23 -3.44 -3.17 4.81
CA LEU A 23 -4.52 -3.58 5.70
C LEU A 23 -5.63 -2.52 5.76
N THR A 24 -5.29 -1.24 5.69
CA THR A 24 -6.27 -0.15 5.70
C THR A 24 -7.33 -0.27 4.59
N PRO A 25 -6.96 -0.34 3.29
CA PRO A 25 -7.92 -0.55 2.22
C PRO A 25 -8.57 -1.94 2.25
N LEU A 26 -7.85 -2.95 2.74
CA LEU A 26 -8.42 -4.29 2.91
C LEU A 26 -9.62 -4.26 3.87
N MET A 27 -9.47 -3.59 5.01
CA MET A 27 -10.52 -3.41 6.01
C MET A 27 -11.62 -2.45 5.52
N TYR A 28 -11.23 -1.37 4.83
CA TYR A 28 -12.16 -0.37 4.31
C TYR A 28 -13.10 -0.94 3.24
N HIS A 29 -12.54 -1.68 2.28
CA HIS A 29 -13.32 -2.25 1.18
C HIS A 29 -13.94 -3.61 1.49
N LYS A 30 -13.67 -4.20 2.67
CA LYS A 30 -14.07 -5.57 3.06
C LYS A 30 -13.98 -6.53 1.87
N ARG A 31 -12.82 -6.56 1.23
CA ARG A 31 -12.63 -7.36 0.01
C ARG A 31 -12.95 -8.81 0.31
N GLU A 32 -13.75 -9.42 -0.57
CA GLU A 32 -14.20 -10.81 -0.45
C GLU A 32 -13.02 -11.79 -0.44
N ASP A 33 -11.95 -11.44 -1.17
CA ASP A 33 -10.69 -12.17 -1.18
C ASP A 33 -9.52 -11.29 -0.68
N PRO A 34 -9.19 -11.36 0.62
CA PRO A 34 -8.13 -10.54 1.20
C PRO A 34 -6.72 -10.97 0.76
N ILE A 35 -6.52 -12.25 0.43
CA ILE A 35 -5.22 -12.79 0.05
C ILE A 35 -4.83 -12.30 -1.34
N ALA A 36 -5.72 -12.43 -2.32
CA ALA A 36 -5.48 -11.92 -3.67
C ALA A 36 -5.24 -10.40 -3.69
N PHE A 37 -5.93 -9.64 -2.83
CA PHE A 37 -5.70 -8.21 -2.70
C PHE A 37 -4.29 -7.88 -2.18
N LEU A 38 -3.81 -8.60 -1.17
CA LEU A 38 -2.46 -8.43 -0.63
C LEU A 38 -1.39 -8.77 -1.67
N GLU A 39 -1.58 -9.85 -2.45
CA GLU A 39 -0.66 -10.20 -3.54
C GLU A 39 -0.56 -9.07 -4.57
N ILE A 40 -1.69 -8.48 -4.96
CA ILE A 40 -1.72 -7.35 -5.89
C ILE A 40 -1.00 -6.12 -5.30
N CYS A 41 -1.19 -5.84 -4.01
CA CYS A 41 -0.51 -4.72 -3.35
C CYS A 41 1.01 -4.93 -3.30
N LEU A 42 1.47 -6.14 -3.02
CA LEU A 42 2.88 -6.50 -3.03
C LEU A 42 3.48 -6.37 -4.43
N GLN A 43 2.74 -6.83 -5.45
CA GLN A 43 3.16 -6.71 -6.85
C GLN A 43 3.29 -5.23 -7.27
N LYS A 44 2.31 -4.39 -6.91
CA LYS A 44 2.36 -2.94 -7.16
C LYS A 44 3.48 -2.25 -6.38
N THR A 45 3.71 -2.63 -5.12
CA THR A 45 4.82 -2.10 -4.31
C THR A 45 6.16 -2.34 -4.99
N ARG A 46 6.33 -3.54 -5.56
CA ARG A 46 7.53 -3.91 -6.31
C ARG A 46 7.67 -3.09 -7.60
N ASP A 47 6.57 -2.87 -8.31
CA ASP A 47 6.54 -2.03 -9.52
C ASP A 47 6.89 -0.57 -9.23
N LEU A 48 6.44 -0.04 -8.09
CA LEU A 48 6.72 1.33 -7.61
C LEU A 48 8.18 1.54 -7.15
N GLY A 49 9.00 0.49 -7.09
CA GLY A 49 10.40 0.57 -6.69
C GLY A 49 10.68 0.25 -5.22
N GLY A 50 9.68 -0.21 -4.46
CA GLY A 50 9.87 -0.72 -3.10
C GLY A 50 8.88 -0.15 -2.07
N PRO A 51 8.96 -0.63 -0.81
CA PRO A 51 8.06 -0.23 0.27
C PRO A 51 8.22 1.23 0.70
N GLU A 52 9.34 1.87 0.38
CA GLU A 52 9.59 3.30 0.64
C GLU A 52 8.77 4.23 -0.27
N CYS A 53 8.35 3.76 -1.45
CA CYS A 53 7.50 4.51 -2.37
C CYS A 53 6.00 4.34 -2.07
N VAL A 54 5.65 3.46 -1.13
CA VAL A 54 4.27 3.19 -0.75
C VAL A 54 3.89 4.10 0.39
N VAL A 55 2.87 4.93 0.16
CA VAL A 55 2.18 5.69 1.21
C VAL A 55 0.87 5.01 1.59
N TRP A 56 0.34 5.35 2.76
CA TRP A 56 -0.91 4.80 3.31
C TRP A 56 -2.11 4.87 2.34
N ASP A 57 -2.18 5.88 1.48
CA ASP A 57 -3.27 6.09 0.51
C ASP A 57 -3.07 5.36 -0.84
N THR A 58 -1.88 4.82 -1.11
CA THR A 58 -1.49 4.24 -2.41
C THR A 58 -2.48 3.18 -2.92
N PHE A 59 -3.07 2.43 -1.98
CA PHE A 59 -4.00 1.34 -2.27
C PHE A 59 -5.44 1.66 -1.85
N ILE A 60 -5.69 2.83 -1.25
CA ILE A 60 -7.01 3.25 -0.77
C ILE A 60 -7.79 3.94 -1.87
N THR A 61 -7.17 4.79 -2.68
CA THR A 61 -7.90 5.42 -3.77
C THR A 61 -8.15 4.40 -4.89
N PRO A 62 -9.40 3.96 -5.12
CA PRO A 62 -9.73 3.36 -6.40
C PRO A 62 -9.48 4.42 -7.45
N ASP A 63 -8.67 4.07 -8.45
CA ASP A 63 -8.52 4.76 -9.74
C ASP A 63 -9.12 6.17 -9.70
N ARG A 64 -8.33 7.18 -9.30
CA ARG A 64 -8.67 8.56 -9.62
C ARG A 64 -8.72 8.60 -11.14
N LYS A 65 -9.86 8.25 -11.73
CA LYS A 65 -10.23 8.64 -13.08
C LYS A 65 -9.90 10.13 -13.10
N PRO A 66 -8.90 10.57 -13.87
CA PRO A 66 -8.64 11.99 -14.00
C PRO A 66 -9.97 12.59 -14.42
N LEU A 67 -10.50 13.48 -13.57
CA LEU A 67 -11.72 14.20 -13.90
C LEU A 67 -11.48 14.82 -15.29
N PRO A 68 -12.43 14.69 -16.23
CA PRO A 68 -12.25 15.27 -17.55
C PRO A 68 -11.94 16.76 -17.37
N PRO A 69 -11.00 17.32 -18.17
CA PRO A 69 -10.65 18.73 -18.06
C PRO A 69 -11.90 19.56 -18.25
N ILE A 70 -12.19 20.42 -17.27
CA ILE A 70 -13.28 21.38 -17.31
C ILE A 70 -12.98 22.31 -18.49
N THR A 71 -13.68 22.11 -19.61
CA THR A 71 -13.63 23.04 -20.74
C THR A 71 -14.56 24.19 -20.38
N PRO A 72 -14.05 25.43 -20.23
CA PRO A 72 -14.92 26.59 -20.11
C PRO A 72 -15.64 26.80 -21.44
N ALA A 73 -16.97 26.87 -21.39
CA ALA A 73 -17.84 27.24 -22.51
C ALA A 73 -17.81 28.75 -22.78
#